data_AF-X1Q9C1-F1
#
_entry.id   AF-X1Q9C1-F1
#
_cell.length_a   1.000
_cell.length_b   1.000
_cell.length_c   1.000
_cell.angle_alpha   90.00
_cell.angle_beta   90.00
_cell.angle_gamma   90.00
#
_symmetry.space_group_name_H-M   'P 1'
#
loop_
_entity.id
_entity.type
_entity.pdbx_description
1 polymer ?
#
loop_
_entity_poly.entity_id
_entity_poly.type
_entity_poly.pdbx_seq_one_letter_code
_entity_poly.pdbx_strand_id
1 'polypeptide(L)'
;PKSTAPQIGTKISIQYSVRHYVDVKVCKPLGWNMVGNGASYELCGHIWFDEGKGCLEVKDHPDRNIYVRLIAGTCFRFECPVCYRKSCARASGRIAERFERIPKARGSRDRSAEAPVPGLGRPIHLIVSVPEDEAHLVDGQTLSYHGGKFNLKSNYSMLRAKAYKLAKKSGFKGGCCIFHPFANDKMHEDNQEDAIWDLSQEGVDLKWLKEYFDKQDRHVGFWYKRPHFHFIGYGWIEGTEAIHQGTGWVIKNLGVRDSVFNTALYQLSHAGVKKGVQVVTWMGCMSNSTYYKLRPEPERPRGPGKCKGCGAELRPVRWEGEGDPPLLGHLEGGYWIDPGGWRYLEDGEKNHSCLVRPISAR
;
A
#
# COMPACT_ATOMS: atom_id res chain seq x y z
N PRO A 1 22.54 -29.34 10.65
CA PRO A 1 23.41 -29.18 9.45
C PRO A 1 23.27 -27.77 8.87
N LYS A 2 24.24 -26.89 9.17
CA LYS A 2 24.30 -25.53 8.62
C LYS A 2 24.76 -25.64 7.17
N SER A 3 23.93 -25.21 6.22
CA SER A 3 24.28 -25.18 4.80
C SER A 3 25.34 -24.10 4.58
N THR A 4 26.57 -24.53 4.28
CA THR A 4 27.71 -23.73 3.81
C THR A 4 27.68 -23.60 2.30
N ALA A 5 26.53 -23.27 1.72
CA ALA A 5 26.49 -22.86 0.32
C ALA A 5 26.94 -21.39 0.23
N PRO A 6 27.97 -21.05 -0.56
CA PRO A 6 28.35 -19.67 -0.76
C PRO A 6 27.16 -18.92 -1.36
N GLN A 7 26.76 -17.82 -0.71
CA GLN A 7 25.84 -16.86 -1.29
C GLN A 7 26.53 -16.27 -2.53
N ILE A 8 26.23 -16.82 -3.70
CA ILE A 8 26.54 -16.16 -4.96
C ILE A 8 25.64 -14.92 -5.00
N GLY A 9 26.17 -13.80 -4.53
CA GLY A 9 25.60 -12.49 -4.75
C GLY A 9 25.65 -12.22 -6.25
N THR A 10 24.55 -12.46 -6.95
CA THR A 10 24.39 -11.97 -8.32
C THR A 10 24.36 -10.45 -8.23
N LYS A 11 25.44 -9.82 -8.73
CA LYS A 11 25.50 -8.39 -8.98
C LYS A 11 24.26 -7.93 -9.75
N ILE A 12 23.89 -6.70 -9.46
CA ILE A 12 22.65 -6.00 -9.77
C ILE A 12 22.34 -6.00 -11.30
N SER A 13 21.28 -6.71 -11.68
CA SER A 13 20.16 -6.28 -12.55
C SER A 13 20.47 -5.54 -13.88
N ILE A 14 20.74 -6.26 -14.96
CA ILE A 14 20.56 -5.80 -16.35
C ILE A 14 19.35 -6.48 -17.00
N GLN A 15 18.17 -6.42 -16.37
CA GLN A 15 16.93 -6.83 -17.05
C GLN A 15 16.53 -5.83 -18.16
N TYR A 16 17.00 -4.58 -18.07
CA TYR A 16 16.71 -3.50 -18.99
C TYR A 16 18.05 -2.97 -19.48
N SER A 17 18.26 -3.03 -20.80
CA SER A 17 19.43 -2.48 -21.48
C SER A 17 19.35 -0.95 -21.58
N VAL A 18 18.14 -0.38 -21.59
CA VAL A 18 17.90 1.08 -21.59
C VAL A 18 16.95 1.49 -20.46
N ARG A 19 17.28 2.55 -19.72
CA ARG A 19 16.43 3.12 -18.65
C ARG A 19 15.67 4.34 -19.15
N HIS A 20 14.35 4.20 -19.29
CA HIS A 20 13.46 5.32 -19.65
C HIS A 20 13.01 6.09 -18.39
N TYR A 21 13.73 7.15 -18.05
CA TYR A 21 13.42 8.00 -16.90
C TYR A 21 12.09 8.75 -17.05
N VAL A 22 11.37 8.92 -15.94
CA VAL A 22 10.05 9.55 -15.88
C VAL A 22 9.96 10.52 -14.71
N ASP A 23 9.33 11.67 -14.93
CA ASP A 23 8.89 12.51 -13.82
C ASP A 23 7.64 11.89 -13.19
N VAL A 24 7.83 11.25 -12.04
CA VAL A 24 6.73 10.65 -11.28
C VAL A 24 5.89 11.68 -10.52
N LYS A 25 6.40 12.89 -10.28
CA LYS A 25 5.69 13.95 -9.52
C LYS A 25 4.60 14.62 -10.36
N VAL A 26 4.69 14.52 -11.68
CA VAL A 26 3.63 14.99 -12.58
C VAL A 26 2.41 14.09 -12.43
N CYS A 27 1.28 14.69 -12.05
CA CYS A 27 -0.01 14.02 -12.07
C CYS A 27 -0.41 13.73 -13.52
N LYS A 28 -0.54 12.44 -13.86
CA LYS A 28 -0.99 11.91 -15.15
C LYS A 28 -2.40 11.31 -15.00
N PRO A 29 -3.49 12.07 -15.23
CA PRO A 29 -4.85 11.61 -14.91
C PRO A 29 -5.30 10.35 -15.66
N LEU A 30 -4.74 10.11 -16.85
CA LEU A 30 -5.05 8.98 -17.73
C LEU A 30 -4.01 7.84 -17.67
N GLY A 31 -2.86 8.10 -17.04
CA GLY A 31 -1.72 7.20 -16.96
C GLY A 31 -1.56 6.54 -15.59
N TRP A 32 -0.44 5.86 -15.41
CA TRP A 32 0.01 5.45 -14.09
C TRP A 32 0.62 6.65 -13.34
N ASN A 33 0.19 6.83 -12.09
CA ASN A 33 0.80 7.74 -11.14
C ASN A 33 1.45 6.96 -10.01
N MET A 34 2.33 7.64 -9.28
CA MET A 34 2.73 7.18 -7.97
C MET A 34 1.67 7.53 -6.93
N VAL A 35 1.59 6.70 -5.90
CA VAL A 35 0.86 7.02 -4.66
C VAL A 35 1.27 8.42 -4.17
N GLY A 36 0.28 9.24 -3.80
CA GLY A 36 0.48 10.60 -3.30
C GLY A 36 0.63 11.69 -4.38
N ASN A 37 0.65 11.36 -5.67
CA ASN A 37 0.97 12.34 -6.73
C ASN A 37 -0.26 12.84 -7.53
N GLY A 38 -1.44 12.77 -6.95
CA GLY A 38 -2.68 13.34 -7.47
C GLY A 38 -3.09 14.63 -6.74
N ALA A 39 -4.39 14.93 -6.72
CA ALA A 39 -4.95 16.09 -6.04
C ALA A 39 -5.67 15.72 -4.73
N SER A 40 -5.55 16.55 -3.71
CA SER A 40 -6.35 16.48 -2.48
C SER A 40 -7.76 17.03 -2.71
N TYR A 41 -8.67 16.70 -1.80
CA TYR A 41 -9.91 17.48 -1.64
C TYR A 41 -9.68 18.57 -0.60
N GLU A 42 -10.54 19.59 -0.61
CA GLU A 42 -10.48 20.74 0.29
C GLU A 42 -10.34 20.35 1.77
N LEU A 43 -11.13 19.37 2.22
CA LEU A 43 -11.14 18.91 3.62
C LEU A 43 -10.08 17.84 3.94
N CYS A 44 -9.20 17.47 3.01
CA CYS A 44 -8.14 16.51 3.30
C CYS A 44 -7.09 17.12 4.23
N GLY A 45 -6.89 16.49 5.39
CA GLY A 45 -5.96 16.99 6.42
C GLY A 45 -6.54 18.06 7.34
N HIS A 46 -7.76 18.53 7.07
CA HIS A 46 -8.42 19.51 7.93
C HIS A 46 -8.71 18.90 9.32
N ILE A 47 -8.49 19.68 10.37
CA ILE A 47 -8.72 19.29 11.77
C ILE A 47 -9.81 20.18 12.34
N TRP A 48 -10.87 19.56 12.82
CA TRP A 48 -11.90 20.21 13.64
C TRP A 48 -11.42 20.17 15.08
N PHE A 49 -11.00 21.32 15.61
CA PHE A 49 -10.42 21.42 16.96
C PHE A 49 -11.47 21.27 18.07
N ASP A 50 -12.73 21.46 17.70
CA ASP A 50 -13.91 21.30 18.53
C ASP A 50 -14.48 19.89 18.48
N GLU A 51 -13.93 18.95 17.70
CA GLU A 51 -14.47 17.60 17.58
C GLU A 51 -13.39 16.51 17.64
N GLY A 52 -13.75 15.33 18.13
CA GLY A 52 -12.85 14.19 18.08
C GLY A 52 -13.46 12.90 18.59
N LYS A 53 -12.58 11.93 18.90
CA LYS A 53 -12.93 10.71 19.64
C LYS A 53 -12.31 10.73 21.02
N GLY A 54 -13.12 10.72 22.06
CA GLY A 54 -12.65 10.90 23.42
C GLY A 54 -13.18 9.91 24.44
N CYS A 55 -12.51 9.88 25.57
CA CYS A 55 -12.96 9.28 26.83
C CYS A 55 -13.00 10.41 27.86
N LEU A 56 -14.21 10.79 28.26
CA LEU A 56 -14.48 11.86 29.23
C LEU A 56 -14.57 11.33 30.67
N GLU A 57 -14.39 10.03 30.87
CA GLU A 57 -14.11 9.50 32.21
C GLU A 57 -12.81 10.13 32.73
N VAL A 58 -12.67 10.30 34.03
CA VAL A 58 -11.47 10.97 34.62
C VAL A 58 -10.84 10.18 35.77
N LYS A 59 -11.56 9.20 36.34
CA LYS A 59 -11.14 8.50 37.57
C LYS A 59 -9.81 7.77 37.41
N ASP A 60 -9.63 7.11 36.26
CA ASP A 60 -8.45 6.29 35.95
C ASP A 60 -7.50 6.99 34.96
N HIS A 61 -7.64 8.30 34.79
CA HIS A 61 -6.86 9.08 33.84
C HIS A 61 -5.76 9.89 34.52
N PRO A 62 -4.62 10.12 33.85
CA PRO A 62 -3.56 10.99 34.35
C PRO A 62 -4.11 12.38 34.69
N ASP A 63 -3.77 12.87 35.89
CA ASP A 63 -4.15 14.20 36.38
C ASP A 63 -5.66 14.49 36.37
N ARG A 64 -6.50 13.44 36.34
CA ARG A 64 -7.96 13.54 36.17
C ARG A 64 -8.37 14.28 34.89
N ASN A 65 -7.51 14.25 33.87
CA ASN A 65 -7.80 14.79 32.55
C ASN A 65 -8.71 13.87 31.75
N ILE A 66 -9.40 14.43 30.77
CA ILE A 66 -10.06 13.64 29.72
C ILE A 66 -9.06 13.32 28.61
N TYR A 67 -9.34 12.27 27.85
CA TYR A 67 -8.59 11.96 26.64
C TYR A 67 -9.39 12.34 25.42
N VAL A 68 -8.84 13.19 24.55
CA VAL A 68 -9.44 13.54 23.25
C VAL A 68 -8.47 13.24 22.13
N ARG A 69 -8.94 12.51 21.12
CA ARG A 69 -8.19 12.24 19.90
C ARG A 69 -8.74 13.07 18.75
N LEU A 70 -7.96 14.05 18.30
CA LEU A 70 -8.21 14.76 17.06
C LEU A 70 -8.00 13.81 15.87
N ILE A 71 -8.90 13.89 14.90
CA ILE A 71 -8.85 13.09 13.68
C ILE A 71 -8.94 14.05 12.50
N ALA A 72 -7.90 14.06 11.67
CA ALA A 72 -7.91 14.87 10.47
C ALA A 72 -8.83 14.24 9.41
N GLY A 73 -9.50 15.07 8.62
CA GLY A 73 -10.34 14.67 7.49
C GLY A 73 -9.54 13.86 6.46
N THR A 74 -10.09 12.72 6.03
CA THR A 74 -9.38 11.82 5.11
C THR A 74 -10.26 11.27 4.00
N CYS A 75 -9.83 11.44 2.75
CA CYS A 75 -10.52 10.86 1.59
C CYS A 75 -10.18 9.39 1.32
N PHE A 76 -9.16 8.85 1.99
CA PHE A 76 -8.64 7.48 1.81
C PHE A 76 -8.30 7.10 0.35
N ARG A 77 -8.02 8.07 -0.52
CA ARG A 77 -7.51 7.82 -1.88
C ARG A 77 -6.00 7.65 -1.84
N PHE A 78 -5.47 6.74 -2.66
CA PHE A 78 -4.02 6.52 -2.79
C PHE A 78 -3.32 7.65 -3.56
N GLU A 79 -4.03 8.33 -4.46
CA GLU A 79 -3.49 9.47 -5.21
C GLU A 79 -3.42 10.76 -4.40
N CYS A 80 -4.10 10.85 -3.24
CA CYS A 80 -4.14 12.10 -2.47
C CYS A 80 -2.80 12.37 -1.76
N PRO A 81 -2.12 13.52 -2.02
CA PRO A 81 -0.82 13.85 -1.41
C PRO A 81 -0.88 13.98 0.12
N VAL A 82 -2.06 14.30 0.67
CA VAL A 82 -2.27 14.47 2.12
C VAL A 82 -2.62 13.15 2.80
N CYS A 83 -3.50 12.36 2.19
CA CYS A 83 -4.11 11.20 2.84
C CYS A 83 -3.44 9.86 2.53
N TYR A 84 -2.55 9.79 1.53
CA TYR A 84 -2.07 8.51 0.99
C TYR A 84 -1.45 7.61 2.07
N ARG A 85 -0.69 8.15 3.04
CA ARG A 85 -0.06 7.35 4.11
C ARG A 85 -1.11 6.58 4.92
N LYS A 86 -2.24 7.21 5.23
CA LYS A 86 -3.36 6.56 5.91
C LYS A 86 -4.07 5.56 5.01
N SER A 87 -4.19 5.84 3.71
CA SER A 87 -4.70 4.89 2.71
C SER A 87 -3.84 3.62 2.64
N CYS A 88 -2.51 3.78 2.58
CA CYS A 88 -1.54 2.69 2.60
C CYS A 88 -1.63 1.90 3.91
N ALA A 89 -1.58 2.56 5.07
CA ALA A 89 -1.70 1.90 6.38
C ALA A 89 -3.02 1.12 6.52
N ARG A 90 -4.14 1.69 6.07
CA ARG A 90 -5.45 1.03 6.08
C ARG A 90 -5.47 -0.20 5.18
N ALA A 91 -4.88 -0.11 3.99
CA ALA A 91 -4.80 -1.25 3.08
C ALA A 91 -3.83 -2.33 3.57
N SER A 92 -2.68 -1.96 4.15
CA SER A 92 -1.75 -2.89 4.79
C SER A 92 -2.39 -3.62 5.96
N GLY A 93 -3.16 -2.91 6.80
CA GLY A 93 -3.93 -3.51 7.88
C GLY A 93 -4.92 -4.55 7.37
N ARG A 94 -5.65 -4.26 6.29
CA ARG A 94 -6.55 -5.23 5.65
C ARG A 94 -5.82 -6.41 5.04
N ILE A 95 -4.62 -6.20 4.50
CA ILE A 95 -3.78 -7.28 3.99
C ILE A 95 -3.41 -8.18 5.17
N ALA A 96 -2.75 -7.65 6.21
CA ALA A 96 -2.34 -8.40 7.39
C ALA A 96 -3.51 -9.14 8.07
N GLU A 97 -4.64 -8.46 8.29
CA GLU A 97 -5.86 -9.05 8.87
C GLU A 97 -6.34 -10.28 8.07
N ARG A 98 -6.28 -10.23 6.72
CA ARG A 98 -6.66 -11.36 5.88
C ARG A 98 -5.70 -12.55 6.02
N PHE A 99 -4.43 -12.32 6.36
CA PHE A 99 -3.50 -13.40 6.67
C PHE A 99 -3.72 -13.95 8.08
N GLU A 100 -3.94 -13.07 9.07
CA GLU A 100 -4.20 -13.43 10.48
C GLU A 100 -5.42 -14.35 10.62
N ARG A 101 -6.49 -14.08 9.87
CA ARG A 101 -7.74 -14.83 9.94
C ARG A 101 -7.63 -16.27 9.43
N ILE A 102 -6.57 -16.64 8.73
CA ILE A 102 -6.42 -18.02 8.25
C ILE A 102 -6.01 -18.92 9.44
N PRO A 103 -6.65 -20.08 9.65
CA PRO A 103 -6.24 -21.03 10.69
C PRO A 103 -4.76 -21.41 10.59
N LYS A 104 -4.05 -21.27 11.72
CA LYS A 104 -2.60 -21.50 11.81
C LYS A 104 -2.27 -22.95 12.14
N ALA A 105 -1.03 -23.35 11.91
CA ALA A 105 -0.58 -24.71 12.15
C ALA A 105 -0.73 -25.11 13.62
N ARG A 106 -1.09 -26.38 13.87
CA ARG A 106 -1.30 -26.91 15.22
C ARG A 106 0.00 -26.74 16.03
N GLY A 107 -0.10 -26.15 17.22
CA GLY A 107 1.06 -25.80 18.05
C GLY A 107 1.60 -24.38 17.83
N SER A 108 1.12 -23.65 16.81
CA SER A 108 1.38 -22.20 16.70
C SER A 108 0.64 -21.47 17.82
N ARG A 109 1.39 -20.94 18.80
CA ARG A 109 0.85 -20.03 19.82
C ARG A 109 0.51 -18.66 19.23
N ASP A 110 1.16 -18.30 18.12
CA ASP A 110 1.01 -17.04 17.44
C ASP A 110 -0.11 -17.13 16.37
N ARG A 111 -1.05 -16.18 16.44
CA ARG A 111 -2.15 -15.97 15.47
C ARG A 111 -1.88 -14.81 14.51
N SER A 112 -0.63 -14.35 14.42
CA SER A 112 -0.17 -13.29 13.52
C SER A 112 -0.34 -13.63 12.04
N ALA A 113 -0.18 -12.62 11.18
CA ALA A 113 -0.22 -12.79 9.74
C ALA A 113 0.92 -13.72 9.25
N GLU A 114 2.05 -13.73 9.95
CA GLU A 114 3.31 -14.38 9.61
C GLU A 114 3.38 -15.83 10.08
N ALA A 115 2.49 -16.22 10.98
CA ALA A 115 2.40 -17.58 11.51
C ALA A 115 2.14 -18.60 10.38
N PRO A 116 2.78 -19.78 10.44
CA PRO A 116 2.68 -20.79 9.39
C PRO A 116 1.25 -21.35 9.29
N VAL A 117 0.80 -21.57 8.05
CA VAL A 117 -0.49 -22.19 7.74
C VAL A 117 -0.26 -23.63 7.24
N PRO A 118 -1.05 -24.64 7.69
CA PRO A 118 -0.93 -26.02 7.23
C PRO A 118 -0.93 -26.13 5.70
N GLY A 119 0.10 -26.77 5.15
CA GLY A 119 0.25 -26.98 3.70
C GLY A 119 0.59 -25.73 2.88
N LEU A 120 0.68 -24.55 3.51
CA LEU A 120 0.99 -23.28 2.84
C LEU A 120 2.27 -22.61 3.36
N GLY A 121 2.70 -22.92 4.58
CA GLY A 121 3.91 -22.37 5.19
C GLY A 121 3.72 -20.92 5.67
N ARG A 122 4.82 -20.19 5.78
CA ARG A 122 4.83 -18.76 6.15
C ARG A 122 4.67 -17.87 4.90
N PRO A 123 4.15 -16.64 5.02
CA PRO A 123 4.07 -15.71 3.90
C PRO A 123 5.46 -15.35 3.37
N ILE A 124 5.58 -15.31 2.05
CA ILE A 124 6.75 -14.88 1.29
C ILE A 124 6.45 -13.60 0.52
N HIS A 125 7.51 -12.92 0.10
CA HIS A 125 7.43 -11.81 -0.84
C HIS A 125 8.16 -12.17 -2.13
N LEU A 126 7.44 -12.12 -3.24
CA LEU A 126 7.92 -12.40 -4.58
C LEU A 126 7.81 -11.14 -5.45
N ILE A 127 8.80 -10.88 -6.29
CA ILE A 127 8.72 -9.87 -7.36
C ILE A 127 8.68 -10.60 -8.69
N VAL A 128 7.75 -10.23 -9.57
CA VAL A 128 7.68 -10.71 -10.95
C VAL A 128 7.80 -9.51 -11.88
N SER A 129 8.93 -9.39 -12.55
CA SER A 129 9.28 -8.21 -13.36
C SER A 129 9.02 -8.47 -14.84
N VAL A 130 8.37 -7.50 -15.48
CA VAL A 130 8.09 -7.50 -16.92
C VAL A 130 9.40 -7.30 -17.69
N PRO A 131 9.68 -8.06 -18.75
CA PRO A 131 10.85 -7.85 -19.60
C PRO A 131 10.76 -6.52 -20.36
N GLU A 132 11.91 -6.02 -20.80
CA GLU A 132 12.05 -4.71 -21.45
C GLU A 132 11.17 -4.57 -22.70
N ASP A 133 11.14 -5.60 -23.54
CA ASP A 133 10.34 -5.67 -24.76
C ASP A 133 8.82 -5.58 -24.51
N GLU A 134 8.32 -6.00 -23.34
CA GLU A 134 6.92 -5.89 -22.94
C GLU A 134 6.63 -4.67 -22.05
N ALA A 135 7.66 -3.97 -21.56
CA ALA A 135 7.51 -2.90 -20.57
C ALA A 135 6.64 -1.76 -21.08
N HIS A 136 6.83 -1.38 -22.35
CA HIS A 136 6.09 -0.29 -23.00
C HIS A 136 4.58 -0.54 -23.01
N LEU A 137 4.14 -1.80 -23.06
CA LEU A 137 2.75 -2.21 -23.16
C LEU A 137 1.91 -1.79 -21.95
N VAL A 138 2.50 -1.56 -20.78
CA VAL A 138 1.75 -1.38 -19.51
C VAL A 138 0.78 -0.20 -19.49
N ASP A 139 1.02 0.81 -20.32
CA ASP A 139 0.16 1.98 -20.46
C ASP A 139 -0.95 1.80 -21.49
N GLY A 140 -0.79 0.83 -22.40
CA GLY A 140 -1.63 0.64 -23.56
C GLY A 140 -2.93 -0.13 -23.30
N GLN A 141 -3.74 -0.18 -24.35
CA GLN A 141 -4.95 -0.98 -24.44
C GLN A 141 -4.90 -1.79 -25.73
N THR A 142 -5.34 -3.05 -25.67
CA THR A 142 -5.48 -3.91 -26.84
C THR A 142 -6.95 -4.03 -27.18
N LEU A 143 -7.28 -3.72 -28.43
CA LEU A 143 -8.60 -3.98 -28.99
C LEU A 143 -8.70 -5.45 -29.38
N SER A 144 -9.74 -6.12 -28.90
CA SER A 144 -10.03 -7.51 -29.26
C SER A 144 -11.43 -7.61 -29.82
N TYR A 145 -11.64 -8.47 -30.82
CA TYR A 145 -12.94 -8.76 -31.41
C TYR A 145 -13.33 -10.20 -31.11
N HIS A 146 -14.46 -10.40 -30.43
CA HIS A 146 -14.97 -11.74 -30.15
C HIS A 146 -16.49 -11.72 -30.14
N GLY A 147 -17.12 -12.65 -30.87
CA GLY A 147 -18.57 -12.82 -30.91
C GLY A 147 -19.33 -11.57 -31.34
N GLY A 148 -18.84 -10.85 -32.36
CA GLY A 148 -19.50 -9.64 -32.87
C GLY A 148 -19.21 -8.36 -32.09
N LYS A 149 -18.46 -8.41 -30.98
CA LYS A 149 -18.21 -7.26 -30.11
C LYS A 149 -16.74 -6.91 -30.00
N PHE A 150 -16.44 -5.62 -30.12
CA PHE A 150 -15.14 -5.06 -29.79
C PHE A 150 -15.02 -4.88 -28.27
N ASN A 151 -13.94 -5.40 -27.70
CA ASN A 151 -13.60 -5.29 -26.29
C ASN A 151 -12.21 -4.66 -26.18
N LEU A 152 -12.15 -3.47 -25.59
CA LEU A 152 -10.90 -2.79 -25.28
C LEU A 152 -10.39 -3.27 -23.93
N LYS A 153 -9.26 -3.99 -23.93
CA LYS A 153 -8.68 -4.57 -22.72
C LYS A 153 -7.41 -3.80 -22.35
N SER A 154 -7.31 -3.40 -21.09
CA SER A 154 -6.07 -2.80 -20.59
C SER A 154 -4.93 -3.82 -20.64
N ASN A 155 -3.79 -3.44 -21.22
CA ASN A 155 -2.61 -4.29 -21.30
C ASN A 155 -2.07 -4.65 -19.92
N TYR A 156 -2.19 -3.75 -18.93
CA TYR A 156 -1.90 -4.05 -17.53
C TYR A 156 -2.65 -5.29 -17.03
N SER A 157 -3.93 -5.44 -17.36
CA SER A 157 -4.72 -6.60 -16.94
C SER A 157 -4.18 -7.90 -17.55
N MET A 158 -3.62 -7.84 -18.76
CA MET A 158 -2.97 -8.97 -19.41
C MET A 158 -1.62 -9.30 -18.76
N LEU A 159 -0.76 -8.29 -18.57
CA LEU A 159 0.53 -8.43 -17.90
C LEU A 159 0.39 -8.96 -16.47
N ARG A 160 -0.60 -8.47 -15.71
CA ARG A 160 -0.91 -8.97 -14.36
C ARG A 160 -1.34 -10.43 -14.38
N ALA A 161 -2.15 -10.84 -15.35
CA ALA A 161 -2.58 -12.23 -15.51
C ALA A 161 -1.39 -13.14 -15.88
N LYS A 162 -0.50 -12.67 -16.76
CA LYS A 162 0.75 -13.36 -17.13
C LYS A 162 1.68 -13.49 -15.92
N ALA A 163 1.92 -12.40 -15.19
CA ALA A 163 2.73 -12.39 -13.97
C ALA A 163 2.22 -13.41 -12.94
N TYR A 164 0.91 -13.46 -12.71
CA TYR A 164 0.32 -14.44 -11.81
C TYR A 164 0.44 -15.89 -12.31
N LYS A 165 0.25 -16.13 -13.62
CA LYS A 165 0.44 -17.47 -14.21
C LYS A 165 1.88 -17.96 -14.00
N LEU A 166 2.85 -17.08 -14.19
CA LEU A 166 4.27 -17.38 -13.99
C LEU A 166 4.60 -17.61 -12.50
N ALA A 167 4.11 -16.74 -11.61
CA ALA A 167 4.24 -16.93 -10.17
C ALA A 167 3.68 -18.29 -9.72
N LYS A 168 2.48 -18.65 -10.22
CA LYS A 168 1.86 -19.95 -9.93
C LYS A 168 2.67 -21.12 -10.48
N LYS A 169 3.21 -21.00 -11.70
CA LYS A 169 4.11 -22.00 -12.29
C LYS A 169 5.37 -22.20 -11.43
N SER A 170 5.88 -21.13 -10.84
CA SER A 170 7.01 -21.20 -9.90
C SER A 170 6.64 -21.67 -8.48
N GLY A 171 5.37 -21.99 -8.20
CA GLY A 171 4.94 -22.56 -6.91
C GLY A 171 4.23 -21.59 -5.95
N PHE A 172 3.95 -20.35 -6.38
CA PHE A 172 3.07 -19.44 -5.63
C PHE A 172 1.63 -19.99 -5.55
N LYS A 173 1.07 -20.06 -4.35
CA LYS A 173 -0.26 -20.64 -4.09
C LYS A 173 -1.37 -19.60 -4.02
N GLY A 174 -1.06 -18.40 -3.51
CA GLY A 174 -2.01 -17.29 -3.43
C GLY A 174 -1.62 -16.22 -2.43
N GLY A 175 -2.17 -15.03 -2.60
CA GLY A 175 -1.84 -13.84 -1.81
C GLY A 175 -2.41 -12.57 -2.42
N CYS A 176 -1.80 -11.42 -2.11
CA CYS A 176 -2.09 -10.16 -2.79
C CYS A 176 -0.99 -9.78 -3.78
N CYS A 177 -1.38 -9.05 -4.83
CA CYS A 177 -0.51 -8.46 -5.84
C CYS A 177 -0.61 -6.92 -5.76
N ILE A 178 0.53 -6.25 -5.74
CA ILE A 178 0.70 -4.79 -5.73
C ILE A 178 1.61 -4.43 -6.90
N PHE A 179 1.11 -3.63 -7.84
CA PHE A 179 1.82 -3.29 -9.05
C PHE A 179 2.66 -2.02 -8.88
N HIS A 180 3.87 -2.05 -9.43
CA HIS A 180 4.82 -0.95 -9.43
C HIS A 180 5.24 -0.68 -10.89
N PRO A 181 4.80 0.45 -11.49
CA PRO A 181 5.12 0.80 -12.88
C PRO A 181 6.55 1.29 -13.04
N PHE A 182 7.16 1.78 -11.96
CA PHE A 182 8.46 2.46 -11.97
C PHE A 182 9.40 1.81 -10.95
N ALA A 183 10.70 1.83 -11.24
CA ALA A 183 11.77 1.55 -10.29
C ALA A 183 12.54 2.84 -9.99
N ASN A 184 13.22 2.88 -8.85
CA ASN A 184 14.02 4.03 -8.41
C ASN A 184 15.50 3.63 -8.38
N ASP A 185 16.34 4.40 -9.06
CA ASP A 185 17.79 4.36 -8.82
C ASP A 185 18.12 5.23 -7.62
N LYS A 186 18.56 4.61 -6.52
CA LYS A 186 19.31 5.36 -5.52
C LYS A 186 20.65 5.70 -6.14
N MET A 187 20.87 6.97 -6.44
CA MET A 187 22.04 7.45 -7.19
C MET A 187 23.36 7.41 -6.38
N HIS A 188 23.62 6.33 -5.63
CA HIS A 188 24.84 6.17 -4.84
C HIS A 188 25.58 4.85 -5.05
N GLU A 189 25.02 3.88 -5.78
CA GLU A 189 25.68 2.60 -6.00
C GLU A 189 25.53 2.20 -7.47
N ASP A 190 26.69 2.03 -8.10
CA ASP A 190 26.96 1.46 -9.43
C ASP A 190 27.14 2.43 -10.61
N ASN A 191 28.24 2.15 -11.32
CA ASN A 191 28.82 2.90 -12.42
C ASN A 191 27.84 3.06 -13.58
N GLN A 192 27.96 4.24 -14.21
CA GLN A 192 27.26 4.67 -15.41
C GLN A 192 27.19 3.56 -16.48
N GLU A 193 25.98 3.07 -16.74
CA GLU A 193 25.67 2.42 -18.02
C GLU A 193 24.92 3.44 -18.87
N ASP A 194 25.31 3.50 -20.14
CA ASP A 194 24.95 4.55 -21.10
C ASP A 194 23.42 4.74 -21.21
N ALA A 195 22.93 5.85 -20.67
CA ALA A 195 21.55 6.28 -20.88
C ALA A 195 21.38 6.73 -22.33
N ILE A 196 20.86 5.84 -23.19
CA ILE A 196 20.56 6.19 -24.58
C ILE A 196 19.30 7.07 -24.60
N TRP A 197 19.50 8.29 -25.13
CA TRP A 197 18.49 9.33 -25.28
C TRP A 197 17.81 9.25 -26.65
N ASP A 198 16.47 9.29 -26.66
CA ASP A 198 15.69 9.46 -27.88
C ASP A 198 15.35 10.94 -28.06
N LEU A 199 16.01 11.58 -29.03
CA LEU A 199 15.79 12.99 -29.41
C LEU A 199 14.37 13.29 -29.89
N SER A 200 13.53 12.27 -30.11
CA SER A 200 12.15 12.43 -30.60
C SER A 200 11.08 12.48 -29.50
N GLN A 201 11.42 12.23 -28.23
CA GLN A 201 10.45 12.28 -27.12
C GLN A 201 10.80 13.38 -26.11
N GLU A 202 9.83 14.26 -25.83
CA GLU A 202 9.93 15.29 -24.80
C GLU A 202 10.36 14.69 -23.45
N GLY A 203 11.58 15.00 -23.02
CA GLY A 203 12.15 14.54 -21.77
C GLY A 203 13.30 15.46 -21.36
N VAL A 204 13.56 15.52 -20.06
CA VAL A 204 14.38 16.57 -19.44
C VAL A 204 15.85 16.14 -19.38
N ASP A 205 16.77 17.04 -19.74
CA ASP A 205 18.23 16.84 -19.62
C ASP A 205 18.58 16.46 -18.17
N LEU A 206 19.07 15.22 -17.98
CA LEU A 206 19.42 14.68 -16.67
C LEU A 206 20.57 15.44 -16.00
N LYS A 207 21.50 16.03 -16.76
CA LYS A 207 22.59 16.84 -16.22
C LYS A 207 22.04 18.14 -15.65
N TRP A 208 21.21 18.84 -16.42
CA TRP A 208 20.49 20.01 -15.94
C TRP A 208 19.58 19.69 -14.75
N LEU A 209 18.83 18.59 -14.81
CA LEU A 209 17.90 18.17 -13.76
C LEU A 209 18.64 17.87 -12.44
N LYS A 210 19.80 17.21 -12.54
CA LYS A 210 20.70 16.95 -11.41
C LYS A 210 21.22 18.25 -10.82
N GLU A 211 21.78 19.14 -11.64
CA GLU A 211 22.27 20.45 -11.18
C GLU A 211 21.16 21.31 -10.56
N TYR A 212 19.92 21.22 -11.08
CA TYR A 212 18.75 21.91 -10.55
C TYR A 212 18.35 21.38 -9.17
N PHE A 213 18.38 20.07 -8.96
CA PHE A 213 17.97 19.45 -7.69
C PHE A 213 19.06 19.42 -6.62
N ASP A 214 20.33 19.30 -7.01
CA ASP A 214 21.48 19.46 -6.12
C ASP A 214 21.49 20.88 -5.51
N LYS A 215 21.12 21.90 -6.29
CA LYS A 215 20.95 23.29 -5.81
C LYS A 215 19.81 23.46 -4.80
N GLN A 216 18.89 22.51 -4.69
CA GLN A 216 17.75 22.58 -3.75
C GLN A 216 17.94 21.76 -2.47
N ASP A 217 19.09 21.09 -2.29
CA ASP A 217 19.35 20.17 -1.16
C ASP A 217 18.26 19.10 -1.00
N ARG A 218 17.75 18.59 -2.14
CA ARG A 218 16.71 17.56 -2.17
C ARG A 218 17.30 16.26 -2.71
N HIS A 219 17.21 15.18 -1.94
CA HIS A 219 17.43 13.84 -2.48
C HIS A 219 16.41 13.55 -3.59
N VAL A 220 16.87 13.47 -4.84
CA VAL A 220 16.02 13.11 -5.97
C VAL A 220 16.30 11.69 -6.40
N GLY A 221 15.34 10.81 -6.13
CA GLY A 221 15.29 9.49 -6.75
C GLY A 221 14.93 9.66 -8.21
N PHE A 222 15.78 9.14 -9.11
CA PHE A 222 15.45 9.08 -10.53
C PHE A 222 14.62 7.82 -10.77
N TRP A 223 13.40 8.04 -11.26
CA TRP A 223 12.46 6.95 -11.53
C TRP A 223 12.49 6.61 -13.00
N TYR A 224 12.48 5.33 -13.33
CA TYR A 224 12.39 4.87 -14.71
C TYR A 224 11.34 3.78 -14.87
N LYS A 225 10.81 3.66 -16.08
CA LYS A 225 9.78 2.67 -16.42
C LYS A 225 10.36 1.26 -16.30
N ARG A 226 9.86 0.52 -15.32
CA ARG A 226 10.24 -0.87 -15.04
C ARG A 226 9.07 -1.57 -14.37
N PRO A 227 8.01 -1.93 -15.12
CA PRO A 227 6.82 -2.51 -14.54
C PRO A 227 7.13 -3.85 -13.86
N HIS A 228 6.71 -4.00 -12.62
CA HIS A 228 6.89 -5.21 -11.84
C HIS A 228 5.76 -5.41 -10.82
N PHE A 229 5.52 -6.68 -10.48
CA PHE A 229 4.41 -7.10 -9.63
C PHE A 229 4.96 -7.68 -8.34
N HIS A 230 4.66 -7.02 -7.23
CA HIS A 230 4.96 -7.53 -5.90
C HIS A 230 3.83 -8.46 -5.47
N PHE A 231 4.17 -9.68 -5.11
CA PHE A 231 3.25 -10.63 -4.49
C PHE A 231 3.65 -10.84 -3.04
N ILE A 232 2.68 -10.74 -2.13
CA ILE A 232 2.82 -11.16 -0.74
C ILE A 232 1.82 -12.29 -0.55
N GLY A 233 2.28 -13.48 -0.19
CA GLY A 233 1.43 -14.66 -0.20
C GLY A 233 2.13 -15.94 0.21
N TYR A 234 1.45 -17.06 0.04
CA TYR A 234 1.96 -18.39 0.36
C TYR A 234 2.52 -19.09 -0.87
N GLY A 235 3.54 -19.91 -0.66
CA GLY A 235 4.12 -20.77 -1.70
C GLY A 235 5.57 -21.10 -1.44
N TRP A 236 6.09 -21.99 -2.28
CA TRP A 236 7.49 -22.39 -2.30
C TRP A 236 7.99 -22.13 -3.72
N ILE A 237 8.95 -21.23 -3.88
CA ILE A 237 9.33 -20.70 -5.19
C ILE A 237 10.51 -21.48 -5.77
N GLU A 238 10.30 -22.10 -6.93
CA GLU A 238 11.28 -22.90 -7.66
C GLU A 238 11.17 -22.68 -9.17
N GLY A 239 12.18 -23.13 -9.92
CA GLY A 239 12.16 -23.12 -11.39
C GLY A 239 12.15 -21.73 -12.04
N THR A 240 12.63 -20.70 -11.33
CA THR A 240 12.63 -19.31 -11.82
C THR A 240 13.58 -19.11 -13.00
N GLU A 241 14.71 -19.83 -13.04
CA GLU A 241 15.70 -19.74 -14.13
C GLU A 241 15.13 -20.24 -15.46
N ALA A 242 14.52 -21.41 -15.47
CA ALA A 242 13.85 -21.96 -16.67
C ALA A 242 12.69 -21.07 -17.14
N ILE A 243 12.00 -20.38 -16.22
CA ILE A 243 10.98 -19.40 -16.59
C ILE A 243 11.62 -18.17 -17.24
N HIS A 244 12.71 -17.66 -16.70
CA HIS A 244 13.42 -16.52 -17.27
C HIS A 244 13.93 -16.85 -18.68
N GLN A 245 14.65 -17.95 -18.86
CA GLN A 245 15.17 -18.38 -20.17
C GLN A 245 14.06 -18.56 -21.21
N GLY A 246 12.90 -19.12 -20.80
CA GLY A 246 11.79 -19.38 -21.72
C GLY A 246 10.86 -18.20 -21.98
N THR A 247 10.93 -17.10 -21.20
CA THR A 247 9.94 -16.02 -21.30
C THR A 247 10.50 -14.60 -21.20
N GLY A 248 11.76 -14.42 -20.78
CA GLY A 248 12.33 -13.13 -20.42
C GLY A 248 11.87 -12.57 -19.06
N TRP A 249 10.79 -13.10 -18.48
CA TRP A 249 10.27 -12.62 -17.20
C TRP A 249 11.15 -13.05 -16.03
N VAL A 250 11.47 -12.11 -15.15
CA VAL A 250 12.29 -12.36 -13.96
C VAL A 250 11.39 -12.57 -12.76
N ILE A 251 11.58 -13.68 -12.04
CA ILE A 251 10.92 -13.97 -10.78
C ILE A 251 11.96 -13.97 -9.65
N LYS A 252 11.86 -13.01 -8.72
CA LYS A 252 12.76 -12.88 -7.57
C LYS A 252 12.02 -13.19 -6.27
N ASN A 253 12.41 -14.28 -5.61
CA ASN A 253 11.92 -14.60 -4.26
C ASN A 253 12.72 -13.78 -3.23
N LEU A 254 12.07 -12.84 -2.55
CA LEU A 254 12.67 -12.05 -1.48
C LEU A 254 12.61 -12.76 -0.12
N GLY A 255 12.01 -13.96 -0.06
CA GLY A 255 11.99 -14.82 1.10
C GLY A 255 10.79 -14.61 2.01
N VAL A 256 10.82 -15.31 3.14
CA VAL A 256 9.78 -15.27 4.18
C VAL A 256 9.68 -13.88 4.80
N ARG A 257 8.48 -13.44 5.16
CA ARG A 257 8.24 -12.12 5.78
C ARG A 257 8.17 -12.20 7.29
N ASP A 258 8.87 -11.25 7.92
CA ASP A 258 8.81 -10.99 9.36
C ASP A 258 7.65 -10.07 9.72
N SER A 259 7.17 -9.27 8.77
CA SER A 259 5.94 -8.50 8.90
C SER A 259 5.27 -8.30 7.55
N VAL A 260 4.12 -8.92 7.36
CA VAL A 260 3.19 -8.73 6.24
C VAL A 260 2.72 -7.28 6.22
N PHE A 261 2.40 -6.70 7.39
CA PHE A 261 1.96 -5.31 7.49
C PHE A 261 3.03 -4.33 6.99
N ASN A 262 4.26 -4.40 7.51
CA ASN A 262 5.33 -3.48 7.12
C ASN A 262 5.76 -3.71 5.67
N THR A 263 5.79 -4.97 5.21
CA THR A 263 6.06 -5.27 3.79
C THR A 263 5.01 -4.63 2.89
N ALA A 264 3.72 -4.86 3.18
CA ALA A 264 2.63 -4.27 2.41
C ALA A 264 2.63 -2.74 2.49
N LEU A 265 2.92 -2.16 3.65
CA LEU A 265 2.99 -0.70 3.82
C LEU A 265 4.10 -0.10 2.98
N TYR A 266 5.28 -0.73 2.99
CA TYR A 266 6.39 -0.32 2.15
C TYR A 266 5.97 -0.37 0.68
N GLN A 267 5.49 -1.51 0.16
CA GLN A 267 5.05 -1.61 -1.23
C GLN A 267 3.96 -0.60 -1.60
N LEU A 268 2.94 -0.45 -0.74
CA LEU A 268 1.85 0.49 -0.99
C LEU A 268 2.28 1.95 -0.94
N SER A 269 3.40 2.29 -0.30
CA SER A 269 3.87 3.69 -0.24
C SER A 269 4.39 4.22 -1.58
N HIS A 270 4.70 3.32 -2.53
CA HIS A 270 5.25 3.65 -3.85
C HIS A 270 4.64 2.80 -4.97
N ALA A 271 3.42 2.30 -4.76
CA ALA A 271 2.69 1.55 -5.76
C ALA A 271 2.24 2.43 -6.94
N GLY A 272 1.92 1.78 -8.06
CA GLY A 272 1.20 2.42 -9.16
C GLY A 272 -0.27 2.62 -8.84
N VAL A 273 -0.77 3.83 -9.10
CA VAL A 273 -2.20 4.16 -9.01
C VAL A 273 -2.70 4.61 -10.38
N LYS A 274 -3.87 4.10 -10.77
CA LYS A 274 -4.55 4.47 -12.01
C LYS A 274 -6.06 4.40 -11.79
N LYS A 275 -6.80 5.38 -12.32
CA LYS A 275 -8.26 5.43 -12.20
C LYS A 275 -8.87 4.12 -12.72
N GLY A 276 -9.82 3.57 -11.96
CA GLY A 276 -10.50 2.31 -12.31
C GLY A 276 -9.68 1.03 -12.04
N VAL A 277 -8.45 1.14 -11.52
CA VAL A 277 -7.60 -0.01 -11.20
C VAL A 277 -7.42 -0.13 -9.68
N GLN A 278 -7.63 -1.33 -9.16
CA GLN A 278 -7.35 -1.63 -7.76
C GLN A 278 -5.84 -1.72 -7.52
N VAL A 279 -5.36 -0.98 -6.51
CA VAL A 279 -3.94 -0.99 -6.09
C VAL A 279 -3.53 -2.36 -5.53
N VAL A 280 -4.45 -3.06 -4.85
CA VAL A 280 -4.25 -4.40 -4.28
C VAL A 280 -5.21 -5.37 -4.95
N THR A 281 -4.68 -6.46 -5.52
CA THR A 281 -5.50 -7.53 -6.12
C THR A 281 -5.25 -8.86 -5.41
N TRP A 282 -6.30 -9.55 -4.99
CA TRP A 282 -6.21 -10.87 -4.36
C TRP A 282 -6.20 -12.01 -5.39
N MET A 283 -5.30 -12.98 -5.23
CA MET A 283 -5.07 -14.06 -6.19
C MET A 283 -4.81 -15.42 -5.53
N GLY A 284 -4.93 -16.49 -6.31
CA GLY A 284 -4.74 -17.87 -5.83
C GLY A 284 -5.72 -18.24 -4.73
N CYS A 285 -5.27 -19.06 -3.77
CA CYS A 285 -6.08 -19.48 -2.62
C CYS A 285 -6.56 -18.31 -1.73
N MET A 286 -5.99 -17.12 -1.90
CA MET A 286 -6.42 -15.91 -1.18
C MET A 286 -7.33 -15.01 -2.01
N SER A 287 -7.71 -15.39 -3.24
CA SER A 287 -8.66 -14.61 -4.06
C SER A 287 -10.01 -14.50 -3.36
N ASN A 288 -10.79 -13.46 -3.67
CA ASN A 288 -12.11 -13.27 -3.05
C ASN A 288 -13.05 -14.47 -3.28
N SER A 289 -12.90 -15.18 -4.40
CA SER A 289 -13.71 -16.34 -4.76
C SER A 289 -13.22 -17.67 -4.19
N THR A 290 -12.02 -17.73 -3.59
CA THR A 290 -11.49 -19.01 -3.05
C THR A 290 -11.07 -18.92 -1.59
N TYR A 291 -10.94 -17.71 -1.05
CA TYR A 291 -10.50 -17.46 0.32
C TYR A 291 -11.34 -18.19 1.38
N TYR A 292 -12.66 -18.34 1.16
CA TYR A 292 -13.54 -19.09 2.05
C TYR A 292 -13.12 -20.56 2.23
N LYS A 293 -12.44 -21.15 1.24
CA LYS A 293 -11.93 -22.53 1.31
C LYS A 293 -10.82 -22.69 2.32
N LEU A 294 -10.16 -21.59 2.72
CA LEU A 294 -9.18 -21.56 3.81
C LEU A 294 -9.84 -21.50 5.20
N ARG A 295 -11.18 -21.48 5.27
CA ARG A 295 -11.96 -21.41 6.53
C ARG A 295 -11.50 -20.26 7.43
N PRO A 296 -11.46 -19.02 6.92
CA PRO A 296 -10.98 -17.90 7.70
C PRO A 296 -11.88 -17.64 8.91
N GLU A 297 -11.28 -17.23 10.02
CA GLU A 297 -11.99 -16.68 11.17
C GLU A 297 -12.88 -15.49 10.73
N PRO A 298 -13.96 -15.18 11.47
CA PRO A 298 -14.79 -14.01 11.22
C PRO A 298 -13.99 -12.71 11.17
N GLU A 299 -14.52 -11.70 10.47
CA GLU A 299 -13.94 -10.35 10.54
C GLU A 299 -13.97 -9.84 11.97
N ARG A 300 -12.85 -9.26 12.41
CA ARG A 300 -12.82 -8.63 13.72
C ARG A 300 -13.60 -7.31 13.61
N PRO A 301 -14.59 -7.06 14.49
CA PRO A 301 -15.31 -5.80 14.44
C PRO A 301 -14.32 -4.65 14.60
N ARG A 302 -14.42 -3.66 13.71
CA ARG A 302 -13.63 -2.44 13.84
C ARG A 302 -14.22 -1.62 14.98
N GLY A 303 -13.63 -1.78 16.17
CA GLY A 303 -14.03 -1.06 17.35
C GLY A 303 -13.74 0.45 17.24
N PRO A 304 -14.39 1.27 18.08
CA PRO A 304 -14.25 2.72 18.08
C PRO A 304 -12.84 3.24 18.43
N GLY A 305 -11.93 2.35 18.84
CA GLY A 305 -10.66 2.66 19.47
C GLY A 305 -10.80 2.58 21.00
N LYS A 306 -9.71 2.31 21.70
CA LYS A 306 -9.69 2.24 23.17
C LYS A 306 -8.89 3.40 23.76
N CYS A 307 -9.36 3.92 24.88
CA CYS A 307 -8.63 4.89 25.69
C CYS A 307 -7.32 4.26 26.18
N LYS A 308 -6.23 5.04 26.15
CA LYS A 308 -4.92 4.59 26.62
C LYS A 308 -4.80 4.53 28.14
N GLY A 309 -5.61 5.30 28.87
CA GLY A 309 -5.64 5.28 30.34
C GLY A 309 -6.47 4.13 30.87
N CYS A 310 -7.79 4.14 30.60
CA CYS A 310 -8.73 3.21 31.22
C CYS A 310 -9.18 2.04 30.32
N GLY A 311 -8.81 2.03 29.03
CA GLY A 311 -9.23 0.97 28.08
C GLY A 311 -10.68 1.07 27.57
N ALA A 312 -11.45 2.05 28.04
CA ALA A 312 -12.83 2.29 27.58
C ALA A 312 -12.91 2.64 26.09
N GLU A 313 -14.07 2.43 25.49
CA GLU A 313 -14.31 2.78 24.09
C GLU A 313 -14.32 4.30 23.87
N LEU A 314 -13.61 4.75 22.83
CA LEU A 314 -13.58 6.17 22.48
C LEU A 314 -14.87 6.57 21.76
N ARG A 315 -15.63 7.51 22.31
CA ARG A 315 -16.88 7.99 21.72
C ARG A 315 -16.66 9.32 21.02
N PRO A 316 -17.49 9.69 20.02
CA PRO A 316 -17.46 11.04 19.46
C PRO A 316 -17.66 12.08 20.57
N VAL A 317 -16.84 13.11 20.60
CA VAL A 317 -16.91 14.23 21.55
C VAL A 317 -16.86 15.57 20.84
N ARG A 318 -17.47 16.60 21.44
CA ARG A 318 -17.44 17.99 20.96
C ARG A 318 -17.14 18.95 22.11
N TRP A 319 -16.37 19.99 21.81
CA TRP A 319 -16.17 21.16 22.66
C TRP A 319 -17.34 22.13 22.51
N GLU A 320 -17.94 22.50 23.64
CA GLU A 320 -19.01 23.50 23.77
C GLU A 320 -18.74 24.44 24.96
N GLY A 321 -17.49 24.50 25.43
CA GLY A 321 -17.09 25.44 26.48
C GLY A 321 -16.94 26.87 25.97
N GLU A 322 -16.76 27.80 26.90
CA GLU A 322 -16.52 29.21 26.57
C GLU A 322 -15.13 29.42 25.97
N GLY A 323 -15.06 30.22 24.90
CA GLY A 323 -13.81 30.55 24.22
C GLY A 323 -13.36 29.53 23.18
N ASP A 324 -12.10 29.67 22.75
CA ASP A 324 -11.50 28.78 21.75
C ASP A 324 -11.34 27.35 22.28
N PRO A 325 -11.52 26.31 21.45
CA PRO A 325 -11.29 24.94 21.86
C PRO A 325 -9.86 24.75 22.41
N PRO A 326 -9.66 24.02 23.52
CA PRO A 326 -8.34 23.82 24.14
C PRO A 326 -7.30 23.18 23.22
N LEU A 327 -7.74 22.60 22.11
CA LEU A 327 -6.91 21.91 21.12
C LEU A 327 -6.64 22.75 19.87
N LEU A 328 -7.02 24.03 19.84
CA LEU A 328 -6.78 24.91 18.70
C LEU A 328 -5.29 24.93 18.31
N GLY A 329 -4.99 24.66 17.04
CA GLY A 329 -3.62 24.62 16.50
C GLY A 329 -2.86 23.30 16.72
N HIS A 330 -3.43 22.33 17.44
CA HIS A 330 -2.79 21.02 17.63
C HIS A 330 -2.83 20.14 16.37
N LEU A 331 -1.82 19.30 16.19
CA LEU A 331 -1.81 18.33 15.10
C LEU A 331 -2.77 17.17 15.37
N GLU A 332 -3.03 16.33 14.37
CA GLU A 332 -3.76 15.08 14.58
C GLU A 332 -3.05 14.22 15.64
N GLY A 333 -3.77 13.80 16.67
CA GLY A 333 -3.15 13.15 17.82
C GLY A 333 -4.12 12.89 18.96
N GLY A 334 -3.62 12.19 19.98
CA GLY A 334 -4.34 11.98 21.24
C GLY A 334 -3.76 12.87 22.32
N TYR A 335 -4.62 13.58 23.04
CA TYR A 335 -4.27 14.60 24.01
C TYR A 335 -4.97 14.34 25.34
N TRP A 336 -4.27 14.62 26.43
CA TRP A 336 -4.83 14.70 27.78
C TRP A 336 -5.10 16.17 28.08
N ILE A 337 -6.34 16.52 28.36
CA ILE A 337 -6.77 17.91 28.55
C ILE A 337 -7.74 18.02 29.72
N ASP A 338 -7.92 19.24 30.22
CA ASP A 338 -8.89 19.53 31.26
C ASP A 338 -10.31 19.07 30.83
N PRO A 339 -11.10 18.48 31.74
CA PRO A 339 -12.43 17.97 31.41
C PRO A 339 -13.46 19.02 30.97
N GLY A 340 -13.28 20.29 31.37
CA GLY A 340 -14.26 21.35 31.14
C GLY A 340 -14.65 21.47 29.67
N GLY A 341 -15.90 21.83 29.38
CA GLY A 341 -16.38 22.18 28.04
C GLY A 341 -16.51 21.05 27.01
N TRP A 342 -16.05 19.82 27.28
CA TRP A 342 -16.25 18.69 26.36
C TRP A 342 -17.46 17.85 26.75
N ARG A 343 -18.25 17.43 25.75
CA ARG A 343 -19.33 16.44 25.93
C ARG A 343 -19.29 15.33 24.90
N TYR A 344 -19.97 14.24 25.21
CA TYR A 344 -20.28 13.20 24.23
C TYR A 344 -21.36 13.70 23.28
N LEU A 345 -21.24 13.32 22.00
CA LEU A 345 -22.35 13.48 21.05
C LEU A 345 -23.37 12.36 21.25
N GLU A 346 -24.64 12.71 21.07
CA GLU A 346 -25.75 11.77 21.02
C GLU A 346 -25.83 11.05 19.67
N ASP A 347 -26.52 9.91 19.66
CA ASP A 347 -26.74 9.13 18.45
C ASP A 347 -27.54 9.96 17.43
N GLY A 348 -26.97 10.13 16.23
CA GLY A 348 -27.59 10.90 15.14
C GLY A 348 -27.11 12.36 15.05
N GLU A 349 -26.38 12.86 16.05
CA GLU A 349 -25.68 14.14 15.91
C GLU A 349 -24.60 14.04 14.83
N LYS A 350 -24.55 15.06 13.95
CA LYS A 350 -23.53 15.13 12.91
C LYS A 350 -22.19 15.48 13.54
N ASN A 351 -21.15 14.78 13.12
CA ASN A 351 -19.76 15.04 13.47
C ASN A 351 -18.95 15.07 12.17
N HIS A 352 -18.12 16.10 12.00
CA HIS A 352 -17.29 16.31 10.83
C HIS A 352 -16.00 15.48 10.90
N SER A 353 -15.39 15.41 12.08
CA SER A 353 -14.16 14.65 12.35
C SER A 353 -14.38 13.12 12.35
N CYS A 354 -15.61 12.69 12.64
CA CYS A 354 -16.00 11.30 12.78
C CYS A 354 -17.23 11.07 11.90
N LEU A 355 -17.07 10.39 10.76
CA LEU A 355 -18.22 9.84 10.03
C LEU A 355 -18.97 8.86 10.94
N VAL A 356 -19.91 9.35 11.75
CA VAL A 356 -21.00 8.56 12.32
C VAL A 356 -21.76 8.08 11.09
N ARG A 357 -21.67 6.77 10.81
CA ARG A 357 -22.41 6.20 9.68
C ARG A 357 -23.88 6.59 9.86
N PRO A 358 -24.59 7.03 8.81
CA PRO A 358 -26.03 7.08 8.87
C PRO A 358 -26.55 5.68 9.22
N ILE A 359 -27.42 5.59 10.23
CA ILE A 359 -28.20 4.39 10.54
C ILE A 359 -29.27 4.27 9.44
N SER A 360 -28.86 3.92 8.22
CA SER A 360 -29.76 3.49 7.13
C SER A 360 -28.97 3.14 5.85
N ALA A 361 -28.33 1.99 5.86
CA ALA A 361 -28.04 1.23 4.65
C ALA A 361 -28.04 -0.26 5.03
N ARG A 362 -29.25 -0.82 5.16
CA ARG A 362 -29.50 -2.27 5.08
C ARG A 362 -29.70 -2.65 3.63
#